data_AF-A0A402D359-F1
#
_entry.id   AF-A0A402D359-F1
#
_cell.length_a   1.000
_cell.length_b   1.000
_cell.length_c   1.000
_cell.angle_alpha   90.00
_cell.angle_beta   90.00
_cell.angle_gamma   90.00
#
_symmetry.space_group_name_H-M   'P 1'
#
loop_
_entity.id
_entity.type
_entity.pdbx_description
1 polymer ?
#
loop_
_entity_poly.entity_id
_entity_poly.type
_entity_poly.pdbx_seq_one_letter_code
_entity_poly.pdbx_strand_id
1 'polypeptide(L)' 'MSSYADDRDVYVDPVSHEAVDPNSNAGHVFYNDHMYYFANLTNLRTFKEDPQLWISTPHASLSSSSLTPVADE' A
#
# COMPACT_ATOMS: atom_id res chain seq x y z
N MET A 1 -20.11 -3.70 22.47
CA MET A 1 -18.74 -3.29 22.84
C MET A 1 -17.98 -3.10 21.54
N SER A 2 -17.33 -1.96 21.43
CA SER A 2 -16.79 -1.33 20.23
C SER A 2 -15.85 -2.23 19.41
N SER A 3 -16.17 -2.44 18.13
CA SER A 3 -15.19 -2.86 17.14
C SER A 3 -14.38 -1.62 16.73
N TYR A 4 -13.40 -1.24 17.55
CA TYR A 4 -12.23 -0.55 17.01
C TYR A 4 -11.42 -1.61 16.24
N ALA A 5 -11.97 -2.09 15.13
CA ALA A 5 -11.16 -2.62 14.06
C ALA A 5 -10.41 -1.39 13.58
N ASP A 6 -9.22 -1.27 14.13
CA ASP A 6 -8.30 -0.20 13.90
C ASP A 6 -8.05 -0.10 12.39
N ASP A 7 -8.74 0.85 11.76
CA ASP A 7 -8.52 1.34 10.40
C ASP A 7 -7.16 2.07 10.33
N ARG A 8 -6.12 1.49 10.94
CA ARG A 8 -4.75 1.86 10.62
C ARG A 8 -4.48 1.11 9.33
N ASP A 9 -4.31 1.86 8.24
CA ASP A 9 -3.68 1.34 7.03
C ASP A 9 -2.36 0.66 7.44
N VAL A 10 -2.40 -0.66 7.61
CA VAL A 10 -1.22 -1.47 7.86
C VAL A 10 -0.58 -1.66 6.51
N TYR A 11 0.44 -0.86 6.23
CA TYR A 11 1.27 -1.05 5.06
C TYR A 11 2.12 -2.31 5.26
N VAL A 12 2.33 -3.07 4.20
CA VAL A 12 3.11 -4.31 4.23
C VAL A 12 4.29 -4.18 3.28
N ASP A 13 5.49 -4.50 3.75
CA ASP A 13 6.69 -4.54 2.93
C ASP A 13 6.55 -5.68 1.89
N PRO A 14 6.56 -5.40 0.59
CA PRO A 14 6.39 -6.45 -0.44
C PRO A 14 7.59 -7.40 -0.56
N VAL A 15 8.74 -7.06 0.03
CA VAL A 15 9.96 -7.89 0.04
C VAL A 15 9.97 -8.81 1.26
N SER A 16 9.76 -8.27 2.48
CA SER A 16 9.80 -9.08 3.71
C SER A 16 8.45 -9.57 4.21
N HIS A 17 7.33 -9.07 3.67
CA HIS A 17 5.96 -9.37 4.10
C HIS A 17 5.66 -8.98 5.55
N GLU A 18 6.41 -8.02 6.09
CA GLU A 18 6.22 -7.51 7.44
C GLU A 18 5.36 -6.25 7.43
N ALA A 19 4.59 -6.04 8.50
CA ALA A 19 3.88 -4.79 8.72
C ALA A 19 4.86 -3.64 8.93
N VAL A 20 4.66 -2.54 8.21
CA VAL A 20 5.49 -1.35 8.29
C VAL A 20 4.67 -0.18 8.81
N ASP A 21 5.29 0.59 9.69
CA ASP A 21 4.72 1.83 10.15
C ASP A 21 5.07 2.94 9.15
N PRO A 22 4.07 3.60 8.53
CA PRO A 22 4.29 4.64 7.52
C PRO A 22 4.85 5.95 8.12
N ASN A 23 4.72 6.15 9.43
CA ASN A 23 5.31 7.28 10.16
C ASN A 23 6.74 6.98 10.61
N SER A 24 7.17 5.72 10.53
CA SER A 24 8.56 5.35 10.71
C SER A 24 9.39 5.91 9.56
N ASN A 25 10.68 6.17 9.80
CA ASN A 25 11.64 6.69 8.82
C ASN A 25 12.03 5.65 7.73
N ALA A 26 11.10 4.73 7.47
CA ALA A 26 11.07 3.69 6.47
C ALA A 26 11.09 4.30 5.06
N GLY A 27 11.71 3.59 4.13
CA GLY A 27 11.73 3.99 2.72
C GLY A 27 10.33 3.82 2.10
N HIS A 28 9.98 4.66 1.14
CA HIS A 28 8.77 4.49 0.34
C HIS A 28 9.07 4.78 -1.14
N VAL A 29 8.28 4.18 -2.04
CA VAL A 29 8.37 4.42 -3.48
C VAL A 29 7.00 4.43 -4.12
N PHE A 30 6.80 5.36 -5.04
CA PHE A 30 5.61 5.37 -5.88
C PHE A 30 5.87 4.54 -7.13
N TYR A 31 5.08 3.49 -7.35
CA TYR A 31 5.19 2.59 -8.50
C TYR A 31 3.80 2.15 -8.95
N ASN A 32 3.51 2.23 -10.26
CA ASN A 32 2.23 1.83 -10.85
C ASN A 32 1.01 2.50 -10.18
N ASP A 33 1.08 3.81 -9.98
CA ASP A 33 0.04 4.63 -9.31
C ASP A 33 -0.19 4.30 -7.82
N HIS A 34 0.65 3.45 -7.22
CA HIS A 34 0.51 2.98 -5.85
C HIS A 34 1.76 3.35 -5.02
N MET A 35 1.58 3.74 -3.76
CA MET A 35 2.68 4.00 -2.83
C MET A 35 3.01 2.74 -2.03
N TYR A 36 4.23 2.24 -2.18
CA TYR A 36 4.76 1.09 -1.43
C TYR A 36 5.69 1.58 -0.32
N TYR A 37 5.62 0.92 0.84
CA TYR A 37 6.40 1.23 2.03
C TYR A 37 7.29 0.05 2.40
N PHE A 38 8.47 0.33 2.94
CA PHE A 38 9.50 -0.68 3.20
C PHE A 38 10.04 -0.56 4.61
N ALA A 39 10.21 -1.69 5.29
CA ALA A 39 10.72 -1.76 6.65
C ALA A 39 12.13 -1.15 6.75
N ASN A 40 12.91 -1.21 5.67
CA ASN A 40 14.27 -0.71 5.61
C ASN A 40 14.66 -0.29 4.18
N LEU A 41 15.77 0.45 4.07
CA LEU A 41 16.29 0.92 2.78
C LEU A 41 16.83 -0.21 1.88
N THR A 42 17.21 -1.34 2.46
CA THR A 42 17.67 -2.51 1.71
C THR A 42 16.52 -3.11 0.89
N ASN A 43 15.36 -3.32 1.51
CA ASN A 43 14.15 -3.80 0.84
C ASN A 43 13.68 -2.81 -0.24
N LEU A 44 13.70 -1.51 0.05
CA LEU A 44 13.44 -0.47 -0.95
C LEU A 44 14.38 -0.61 -2.17
N ARG A 45 15.68 -0.82 -1.92
CA ARG A 45 16.67 -0.97 -3.01
C ARG A 45 16.41 -2.23 -3.83
N THR A 46 16.19 -3.38 -3.17
CA THR A 46 15.87 -4.64 -3.83
C THR A 46 14.58 -4.55 -4.64
N PHE A 47 13.55 -3.88 -4.12
CA PHE A 47 12.32 -3.64 -4.86
C PHE A 47 12.56 -2.78 -6.11
N LYS A 48 13.41 -1.76 -6.03
CA LYS A 48 13.75 -0.89 -7.18
C LYS A 48 14.57 -1.60 -8.26
N GLU A 49 15.27 -2.69 -7.94
CA GLU A 49 16.02 -3.47 -8.92
C GLU A 49 15.09 -4.24 -9.86
N ASP A 50 14.05 -4.88 -9.32
CA ASP A 50 13.02 -5.53 -10.12
C ASP A 50 11.64 -5.55 -9.41
N PRO A 51 10.85 -4.47 -9.53
CA PRO A 51 9.59 -4.33 -8.80
C PRO A 51 8.54 -5.33 -9.26
N GLN A 52 8.59 -5.79 -10.51
CA GLN A 52 7.61 -6.71 -11.07
C GLN A 52 7.62 -8.08 -10.37
N LEU A 53 8.78 -8.51 -9.86
CA LEU A 53 8.91 -9.74 -9.08
C LEU A 53 8.15 -9.69 -7.74
N TRP A 54 8.02 -8.50 -7.15
CA TRP A 54 7.44 -8.31 -5.81
C TRP A 54 5.97 -7.90 -5.83
N ILE A 55 5.52 -7.26 -6.91
CA ILE A 55 4.12 -6.81 -7.08
C ILE A 55 3.26 -7.81 -7.86
N SER A 56 3.76 -9.02 -8.11
CA SER A 56 3.08 -10.07 -8.88
C SER A 56 1.86 -10.63 -8.13
N THR A 57 0.82 -9.82 -7.96
CA THR A 57 -0.54 -10.28 -7.74
C THR A 57 -1.52 -9.25 -8.28
N PRO A 58 -2.20 -9.51 -9.41
CA PRO A 58 -3.36 -8.73 -9.81
C PRO A 58 -4.50 -9.09 -8.86
N HIS A 59 -4.56 -8.45 -7.69
CA HIS A 59 -5.73 -8.55 -6.83
C HIS A 59 -6.19 -7.18 -6.38
N ALA A 60 -7.34 -6.81 -6.92
CA ALA A 60 -8.27 -5.81 -6.42
C ALA A 60 -7.79 -4.35 -6.44
N SER A 61 -7.70 -3.80 -7.65
CA SER A 61 -8.38 -2.53 -7.91
C SER A 61 -9.88 -2.71 -7.64
N LEU A 62 -10.31 -2.68 -6.38
CA LEU A 62 -11.72 -2.61 -6.02
C LEU A 62 -11.92 -1.59 -4.90
N SER A 63 -12.61 -0.51 -5.30
CA SER A 63 -13.35 0.47 -4.47
C SER A 63 -12.51 1.49 -3.69
N SER A 64 -12.72 2.80 -3.79
CA SER A 64 -13.97 3.51 -4.14
C SER A 64 -13.73 4.77 -4.96
N SER A 65 -13.92 4.68 -6.27
CA SER A 65 -14.54 5.78 -7.01
C SER A 65 -16.05 5.66 -6.84
N SER A 66 -16.58 6.08 -5.69
CA SER A 66 -18.03 6.36 -5.58
C SER A 66 -18.31 7.70 -6.26
N LEU A 67 -18.24 7.70 -7.58
CA LEU A 67 -18.84 8.72 -8.44
C LEU A 67 -20.35 8.47 -8.46
N THR A 68 -21.09 9.27 -7.70
CA THR A 68 -22.46 9.64 -8.11
C THR A 68 -22.60 11.16 -8.00
N PRO A 69 -22.52 11.91 -9.10
CA PRO A 69 -23.23 13.17 -9.21
C PRO A 69 -24.65 12.82 -9.63
N VAL A 70 -25.57 12.71 -8.67
CA VAL A 70 -27.01 12.83 -8.99
C VAL A 70 -27.48 14.16 -8.43
N ALA A 71 -27.49 15.14 -9.32
CA ALA A 71 -28.34 16.32 -9.22
C ALA A 71 -29.67 15.95 -9.87
N ASP A 72 -30.76 15.96 -9.10
CA ASP A 72 -32.19 16.07 -9.44
C ASP A 72 -32.95 15.75 -8.14
N GLU A 73 -33.83 16.54 -7.52
CA GLU A 73 -34.56 17.79 -7.78
C GLU A 73 -34.81 18.45 -6.41
#